data_AF-A0A9N7CAT9-F1
#
_entry.id   AF-A0A9N7CAT9-F1
#
_cell.length_a   1.000
_cell.length_b   1.000
_cell.length_c   1.000
_cell.angle_alpha   90.00
_cell.angle_beta   90.00
_cell.angle_gamma   90.00
#
_symmetry.space_group_name_H-M   'P 1'
#
loop_
_entity.id
_entity.type
_entity.pdbx_description
1 polymer ?
#
loop_
_entity_poly.entity_id
_entity_poly.type
_entity_poly.pdbx_seq_one_letter_code
_entity_poly.pdbx_strand_id
1 'polypeptide(L)'
;MEKTYVHGGSVVKELGFPSDLELFFRCIKFFVADECPDHKFILVLDNLYRRYVPLIRTQELREEFDAIETIFKRKKSKEIDWKSFPNGDIEKTELNPRSETLYTLFERFFIGFNVAINNGFSFYKKYNKDKPIFISKGIFSASFVIGRDRGSDKIIKEKYDNLTGHPLWW
;
A
#
# COMPACT_ATOMS: atom_id res chain seq x y z
N MET A 1 -9.55 -9.98 -13.97
CA MET A 1 -8.26 -9.71 -13.28
C MET A 1 -8.51 -9.75 -11.79
N GLU A 2 -7.61 -10.35 -11.02
CA GLU A 2 -7.69 -10.36 -9.56
C GLU A 2 -7.42 -8.95 -8.99
N LYS A 3 -8.15 -8.61 -7.92
CA LYS A 3 -8.01 -7.36 -7.18
C LYS A 3 -6.86 -7.42 -6.18
N THR A 4 -6.39 -6.26 -5.77
CA THR A 4 -5.42 -6.10 -4.67
C THR A 4 -6.13 -5.76 -3.37
N TYR A 5 -5.55 -6.21 -2.26
CA TYR A 5 -6.10 -6.02 -0.93
C TYR A 5 -5.00 -5.59 0.05
N VAL A 6 -5.33 -4.72 1.00
CA VAL A 6 -4.49 -4.46 2.17
C VAL A 6 -5.02 -5.21 3.38
N HIS A 7 -4.10 -5.79 4.14
CA HIS A 7 -4.36 -6.51 5.36
C HIS A 7 -3.80 -5.76 6.55
N GLY A 8 -4.55 -5.72 7.65
CA GLY A 8 -4.08 -5.18 8.92
C GLY A 8 -4.89 -5.76 10.07
N GLY A 9 -4.22 -6.48 10.98
CA GLY A 9 -4.87 -7.13 12.11
C GLY A 9 -5.83 -8.25 11.68
N SER A 10 -7.13 -8.00 11.85
CA SER A 10 -8.22 -8.91 11.43
C SER A 10 -9.03 -8.36 10.25
N VAL A 11 -8.61 -7.24 9.65
CA VAL A 11 -9.32 -6.57 8.56
C VAL A 11 -8.58 -6.76 7.24
N VAL A 12 -9.37 -6.94 6.19
CA VAL A 12 -8.93 -6.97 4.79
C VAL A 12 -9.76 -5.94 4.02
N LYS A 13 -9.11 -5.07 3.25
CA LYS A 13 -9.78 -4.04 2.43
C LYS A 13 -9.33 -4.14 0.98
N GLU A 14 -10.28 -4.13 0.07
CA GLU A 14 -10.02 -4.07 -1.37
C GLU A 14 -9.47 -2.69 -1.76
N LEU A 15 -8.42 -2.69 -2.58
CA LEU A 15 -7.77 -1.48 -3.09
C LEU A 15 -8.07 -1.22 -4.58
N GLY A 16 -8.44 -2.26 -5.33
CA GLY A 16 -8.72 -2.16 -6.77
C GLY A 16 -7.77 -3.01 -7.60
N PHE A 17 -7.58 -2.65 -8.87
CA PHE A 17 -6.68 -3.40 -9.76
C PHE A 17 -5.20 -3.14 -9.44
N PRO A 18 -4.29 -4.10 -9.68
CA PRO A 18 -2.84 -3.91 -9.50
C PRO A 18 -2.29 -2.68 -10.24
N SER A 19 -2.83 -2.36 -11.42
CA SER A 19 -2.44 -1.18 -12.20
C SER A 19 -2.77 0.14 -11.50
N ASP A 20 -3.93 0.24 -10.87
CA ASP A 20 -4.35 1.43 -10.11
C ASP A 20 -3.45 1.62 -8.88
N LEU A 21 -3.13 0.51 -8.21
CA LEU A 21 -2.22 0.50 -7.08
C LEU A 21 -0.79 0.88 -7.50
N GLU A 22 -0.31 0.35 -8.62
CA GLU A 22 1.00 0.72 -9.17
C GLU A 22 1.06 2.23 -9.46
N LEU A 23 0.02 2.80 -10.07
CA LEU A 23 -0.04 4.25 -10.31
C LEU A 23 -0.03 5.04 -9.01
N PHE A 24 -0.78 4.61 -7.98
CA PHE A 24 -0.77 5.26 -6.67
C PHE A 24 0.67 5.39 -6.13
N PHE A 25 1.45 4.31 -6.12
CA PHE A 25 2.83 4.34 -5.65
C PHE A 25 3.78 5.12 -6.58
N ARG A 26 3.56 5.09 -7.91
CA ARG A 26 4.31 5.94 -8.85
C ARG A 26 4.06 7.42 -8.59
N CYS A 27 2.81 7.81 -8.33
CA CYS A 27 2.44 9.18 -7.97
C CYS A 27 3.10 9.60 -6.65
N ILE A 28 3.17 8.72 -5.65
CA ILE A 28 3.91 9.03 -4.41
C ILE A 28 5.39 9.28 -4.74
N LYS A 29 6.03 8.36 -5.45
CA LYS A 29 7.44 8.49 -5.79
C LYS A 29 7.76 9.76 -6.58
N PHE A 30 6.86 10.19 -7.47
CA PHE A 30 7.08 11.36 -8.31
C PHE A 30 6.71 12.67 -7.59
N PHE A 31 5.51 12.77 -7.02
CA PHE A 31 5.00 14.04 -6.49
C PHE A 31 5.39 14.31 -5.05
N VAL A 32 5.69 13.28 -4.25
CA VAL A 32 5.95 13.42 -2.80
C VAL A 32 7.45 13.44 -2.52
N ALA A 33 8.23 12.60 -3.21
CA ALA A 33 9.69 12.59 -3.02
C ALA A 33 10.34 13.94 -3.41
N ASP A 34 9.79 14.62 -4.42
CA ASP A 34 10.27 15.93 -4.85
C ASP A 34 9.94 17.05 -3.84
N GLU A 35 8.82 16.96 -3.10
CA GLU A 35 8.44 17.96 -2.10
C GLU A 35 9.08 17.73 -0.72
N CYS A 36 9.58 16.52 -0.45
CA CYS A 36 10.20 16.14 0.82
C CYS A 36 11.50 15.35 0.57
N PRO A 37 12.56 15.97 0.01
CA PRO A 37 13.77 15.28 -0.41
C PRO A 37 14.52 14.58 0.74
N ASP A 38 14.39 15.10 1.96
CA ASP A 38 14.98 14.51 3.16
C ASP A 38 14.20 13.28 3.66
N HIS A 39 12.95 13.12 3.25
CA HIS A 39 12.10 12.01 3.65
C HIS A 39 11.95 11.00 2.52
N LYS A 40 12.57 9.83 2.69
CA LYS A 40 12.61 8.78 1.66
C LYS A 40 11.34 7.92 1.56
N PHE A 41 10.35 8.14 2.43
CA PHE A 41 9.12 7.35 2.54
C PHE A 41 9.36 5.83 2.46
N ILE A 42 10.34 5.34 3.23
CA ILE A 42 10.83 3.95 3.11
C ILE A 42 9.70 2.98 3.48
N LEU A 43 8.88 3.33 4.48
CA LEU A 43 7.81 2.44 4.89
C LEU A 43 6.73 2.29 3.83
N VAL A 44 6.39 3.36 3.12
CA VAL A 44 5.39 3.31 2.05
C VAL A 44 5.98 2.76 0.75
N LEU A 45 7.07 3.33 0.25
CA LEU A 45 7.61 3.05 -1.10
C LEU A 45 8.47 1.79 -1.19
N ASP A 46 9.01 1.30 -0.08
CA ASP A 46 9.78 0.05 -0.06
C ASP A 46 9.02 -1.03 0.70
N ASN A 47 8.76 -0.84 1.99
CA ASN A 47 8.16 -1.88 2.82
C ASN A 47 6.73 -2.22 2.41
N LEU A 48 5.81 -1.25 2.39
CA LEU A 48 4.40 -1.51 2.11
C LEU A 48 4.17 -1.83 0.63
N TYR A 49 4.83 -1.09 -0.26
CA TYR A 49 4.77 -1.33 -1.70
C TYR A 49 5.24 -2.75 -2.03
N ARG A 50 6.43 -3.17 -1.57
CA ARG A 50 7.04 -4.44 -2.02
C ARG A 50 6.79 -5.61 -1.07
N ARG A 51 6.80 -5.36 0.23
CA ARG A 51 6.94 -6.38 1.27
C ARG A 51 5.77 -6.29 2.27
N TYR A 52 6.09 -5.93 3.50
CA TYR A 52 5.18 -5.75 4.61
C TYR A 52 5.78 -4.74 5.59
N VAL A 53 4.93 -4.16 6.44
CA VAL A 53 5.31 -3.24 7.51
C VAL A 53 5.09 -3.93 8.86
N PRO A 54 6.15 -4.14 9.66
CA PRO A 54 6.03 -4.64 11.03
C PRO A 54 5.16 -3.72 11.89
N LEU A 55 4.38 -4.25 12.83
CA LEU A 55 3.44 -3.41 13.59
C LEU A 55 4.13 -2.39 14.49
N ILE A 56 5.36 -2.66 14.94
CA ILE A 56 6.13 -1.70 15.72
C ILE A 56 6.41 -0.40 14.95
N ARG A 57 6.35 -0.42 13.61
CA ARG A 57 6.56 0.75 12.75
C ARG A 57 5.25 1.38 12.26
N THR A 58 4.11 1.00 12.83
CA THR A 58 2.78 1.50 12.38
C THR A 58 2.62 3.00 12.59
N GLN A 59 3.23 3.55 13.65
CA GLN A 59 3.19 5.00 13.92
C GLN A 59 3.98 5.77 12.85
N GLU A 60 5.22 5.36 12.57
CA GLU A 60 6.03 5.93 11.47
C GLU A 60 5.31 5.79 10.11
N LEU A 61 4.67 4.66 9.86
CA LEU A 61 3.90 4.44 8.62
C LEU A 61 2.72 5.43 8.51
N ARG A 62 2.04 5.71 9.63
CA ARG A 62 0.95 6.69 9.68
C ARG A 62 1.46 8.09 9.35
N GLU A 63 2.59 8.48 9.93
CA GLU A 63 3.21 9.78 9.67
C GLU A 63 3.59 9.95 8.19
N GLU A 64 4.14 8.90 7.56
CA GLU A 64 4.40 8.89 6.12
C GLU A 64 3.10 9.06 5.31
N PHE A 65 2.02 8.35 5.67
CA PHE A 65 0.72 8.49 4.99
C PHE A 65 0.07 9.86 5.16
N ASP A 66 0.14 10.45 6.36
CA ASP A 66 -0.43 11.77 6.64
C ASP A 66 0.28 12.85 5.80
N ALA A 67 1.60 12.75 5.65
CA ALA A 67 2.38 13.63 4.76
C ALA A 67 2.00 13.45 3.29
N ILE A 68 1.91 12.20 2.81
CA ILE A 68 1.48 11.88 1.44
C ILE A 68 0.07 12.42 1.17
N GLU A 69 -0.87 12.19 2.09
CA GLU A 69 -2.25 12.64 1.99
C GLU A 69 -2.33 14.17 1.88
N THR A 70 -1.54 14.88 2.68
CA THR A 70 -1.44 16.34 2.65
C THR A 70 -0.98 16.86 1.29
N ILE A 71 0.03 16.22 0.69
CA ILE A 71 0.53 16.58 -0.63
C ILE A 71 -0.53 16.26 -1.71
N PHE A 72 -1.12 15.07 -1.66
CA PHE A 72 -2.11 14.61 -2.64
C PHE A 72 -3.40 15.44 -2.63
N LYS A 73 -3.77 16.05 -1.51
CA LYS A 73 -4.90 16.99 -1.43
C LYS A 73 -4.64 18.29 -2.20
N ARG A 74 -3.38 18.67 -2.42
CA ARG A 74 -2.99 19.91 -3.13
C ARG A 74 -2.69 19.70 -4.60
N LYS A 75 -2.25 18.50 -4.99
CA LYS A 75 -1.89 18.15 -6.38
C LYS A 75 -3.14 17.89 -7.21
N LYS A 76 -3.20 18.47 -8.41
CA LYS A 76 -4.32 18.27 -9.32
C LYS A 76 -4.16 16.94 -10.04
N SER A 77 -5.23 16.18 -10.16
CA SER A 77 -5.20 14.88 -10.88
C SER A 77 -4.79 15.02 -12.36
N LYS A 78 -5.08 16.17 -12.97
CA LYS A 78 -4.75 16.48 -14.37
C LYS A 78 -3.26 16.52 -14.67
N GLU A 79 -2.42 16.54 -13.63
CA GLU A 79 -0.95 16.43 -13.76
C GLU A 79 -0.52 14.99 -14.08
N ILE A 80 -1.40 14.00 -13.95
CA ILE A 80 -1.14 12.64 -14.39
C ILE A 80 -1.22 12.57 -15.91
N ASP A 81 -0.11 12.17 -16.54
CA ASP A 81 -0.12 11.74 -17.93
C ASP A 81 -0.67 10.31 -18.05
N TRP A 82 -1.98 10.22 -18.27
CA TRP A 82 -2.69 8.95 -18.48
C TRP A 82 -2.17 8.16 -19.69
N LYS A 83 -1.47 8.78 -20.65
CA LYS A 83 -0.89 8.08 -21.81
C LYS A 83 0.38 7.31 -21.46
N SER A 84 1.07 7.72 -20.38
CA SER A 84 2.27 7.04 -19.84
C SER A 84 1.93 5.89 -18.88
N PHE A 85 0.64 5.57 -18.73
CA PHE A 85 0.15 4.54 -17.82
C PHE A 85 0.50 3.14 -18.35
N PRO A 86 1.12 2.26 -17.55
CA PRO A 86 1.43 0.90 -17.97
C PRO A 86 0.09 0.21 -18.22
N ASN A 87 -0.14 -0.21 -19.47
CA ASN A 87 -1.34 -0.84 -20.01
C ASN A 87 -2.46 0.07 -20.53
N GLY A 88 -2.36 1.40 -20.51
CA GLY A 88 -3.12 2.37 -21.36
C GLY A 88 -4.66 2.27 -21.47
N ASP A 89 -5.29 1.27 -20.89
CA ASP A 89 -6.71 0.98 -20.98
C ASP A 89 -7.39 1.69 -19.83
N ILE A 90 -7.94 2.85 -20.13
CA ILE A 90 -8.86 3.55 -19.23
C ILE A 90 -10.07 2.64 -18.90
N GLU A 91 -10.33 1.60 -19.70
CA GLU A 91 -11.35 0.57 -19.46
C GLU A 91 -10.96 -0.48 -18.40
N LYS A 92 -9.68 -0.50 -17.96
CA LYS A 92 -9.17 -1.42 -16.94
C LYS A 92 -8.84 -0.75 -15.62
N THR A 93 -9.13 0.54 -15.47
CA THR A 93 -8.98 1.28 -14.22
C THR A 93 -10.33 1.50 -13.56
N GLU A 94 -10.36 1.52 -12.23
CA GLU A 94 -11.52 2.00 -11.46
C GLU A 94 -11.34 3.43 -10.96
N LEU A 95 -10.22 4.07 -11.34
CA LEU A 95 -9.97 5.46 -11.02
C LEU A 95 -10.89 6.34 -11.85
N ASN A 96 -11.36 7.43 -11.25
CA ASN A 96 -12.15 8.43 -11.96
C ASN A 96 -11.21 9.54 -12.50
N PRO A 97 -10.95 9.62 -13.81
CA PRO A 97 -10.04 10.63 -14.36
C PRO A 97 -10.55 12.07 -14.19
N ARG A 98 -11.83 12.25 -13.84
CA ARG A 98 -12.44 13.55 -13.55
C ARG A 98 -12.30 14.01 -12.10
N SER A 99 -11.70 13.19 -11.22
CA SER A 99 -11.39 13.61 -9.85
C SER A 99 -10.55 14.90 -9.87
N GLU A 100 -10.74 15.79 -8.91
CA GLU A 100 -10.05 17.10 -8.95
C GLU A 100 -8.58 17.01 -8.50
N THR A 101 -8.32 16.18 -7.48
CA THR A 101 -7.02 16.07 -6.82
C THR A 101 -6.53 14.63 -6.82
N LEU A 102 -5.24 14.41 -6.57
CA LEU A 102 -4.71 13.06 -6.40
C LEU A 102 -5.35 12.36 -5.19
N TYR A 103 -5.71 13.12 -4.15
CA TYR A 103 -6.43 12.57 -3.00
C TYR A 103 -7.79 12.00 -3.40
N THR A 104 -8.63 12.77 -4.12
CA THR A 104 -9.96 12.28 -4.55
C THR A 104 -9.87 11.23 -5.65
N LEU A 105 -8.78 11.18 -6.42
CA LEU A 105 -8.51 10.09 -7.35
C LEU A 105 -8.22 8.77 -6.63
N PHE A 106 -7.45 8.83 -5.54
CA PHE A 106 -6.97 7.66 -4.80
C PHE A 106 -7.63 7.47 -3.43
N GLU A 107 -8.80 8.06 -3.21
CA GLU A 107 -9.46 8.10 -1.90
C GLU A 107 -9.64 6.70 -1.29
N ARG A 108 -10.04 5.73 -2.13
CA ARG A 108 -10.19 4.32 -1.73
C ARG A 108 -8.90 3.75 -1.11
N PHE A 109 -7.73 4.11 -1.65
CA PHE A 109 -6.45 3.65 -1.13
C PHE A 109 -6.17 4.24 0.25
N PHE A 110 -6.32 5.57 0.41
CA PHE A 110 -6.16 6.22 1.71
C PHE A 110 -7.09 5.64 2.78
N ILE A 111 -8.37 5.43 2.44
CA ILE A 111 -9.33 4.77 3.35
C ILE A 111 -8.88 3.36 3.68
N GLY A 112 -8.50 2.56 2.68
CA GLY A 112 -8.06 1.18 2.86
C GLY A 112 -6.85 1.08 3.79
N PHE A 113 -5.80 1.88 3.52
CA PHE A 113 -4.59 1.90 4.33
C PHE A 113 -4.86 2.41 5.75
N ASN A 114 -5.64 3.49 5.91
CA ASN A 114 -5.99 4.00 7.24
C ASN A 114 -6.72 2.96 8.09
N VAL A 115 -7.67 2.22 7.50
CA VAL A 115 -8.38 1.14 8.18
C VAL A 115 -7.42 0.01 8.58
N ALA A 116 -6.53 -0.42 7.68
CA ALA A 116 -5.57 -1.48 7.96
C ALA A 116 -4.56 -1.09 9.06
N ILE A 117 -4.01 0.13 9.00
CA ILE A 117 -3.10 0.71 9.99
C ILE A 117 -3.76 0.73 11.37
N ASN A 118 -4.96 1.31 11.47
CA ASN A 118 -5.67 1.44 12.75
C ASN A 118 -6.06 0.08 13.33
N ASN A 119 -6.50 -0.85 12.49
CA ASN A 119 -6.88 -2.18 12.94
C ASN A 119 -5.65 -3.01 13.34
N GLY A 120 -4.55 -2.95 12.59
CA GLY A 120 -3.29 -3.60 12.91
C GLY A 120 -2.79 -3.18 14.30
N PHE A 121 -2.74 -1.86 14.55
CA PHE A 121 -2.37 -1.33 15.86
C PHE A 121 -3.30 -1.80 16.99
N SER A 122 -4.62 -1.71 16.78
CA SER A 122 -5.62 -2.13 17.79
C SER A 122 -5.54 -3.64 18.08
N PHE A 123 -5.30 -4.44 17.05
CA PHE A 123 -5.16 -5.89 17.15
C PHE A 123 -3.92 -6.26 17.96
N TYR A 124 -2.79 -5.62 17.72
CA TYR A 124 -1.57 -5.79 18.53
C TYR A 124 -1.83 -5.45 19.99
N LYS A 125 -2.40 -4.27 20.27
CA LYS A 125 -2.69 -3.83 21.64
C LYS A 125 -3.60 -4.82 22.39
N LYS A 126 -4.58 -5.41 21.69
CA LYS A 126 -5.55 -6.31 22.30
C LYS A 126 -5.03 -7.74 22.49
N TYR A 127 -4.25 -8.25 21.54
CA TYR A 127 -3.88 -9.67 21.49
C TYR A 127 -2.38 -9.95 21.63
N ASN A 128 -1.55 -8.92 21.70
CA ASN A 128 -0.09 -8.99 21.69
C ASN A 128 0.46 -9.86 20.55
N LYS A 129 -0.16 -9.75 19.36
CA LYS A 129 0.20 -10.50 18.16
C LYS A 129 0.73 -9.55 17.11
N ASP A 130 2.00 -9.71 16.76
CA ASP A 130 2.67 -8.93 15.72
C ASP A 130 2.32 -9.45 14.32
N LYS A 131 1.17 -9.02 13.81
CA LYS A 131 0.71 -9.31 12.45
C LYS A 131 1.02 -8.12 11.53
N PRO A 132 1.98 -8.23 10.63
CA PRO A 132 2.38 -7.08 9.82
C PRO A 132 1.26 -6.62 8.88
N ILE A 133 1.35 -5.36 8.45
CA ILE A 133 0.51 -4.78 7.41
C ILE A 133 1.12 -5.12 6.06
N PHE A 134 0.35 -5.61 5.10
CA PHE A 134 0.86 -5.98 3.78
C PHE A 134 -0.22 -5.90 2.70
N ILE A 135 0.22 -5.94 1.45
CA ILE A 135 -0.65 -5.94 0.27
C ILE A 135 -0.58 -7.33 -0.40
N SER A 136 -1.74 -7.86 -0.81
CA SER A 136 -1.85 -9.11 -1.57
C SER A 136 -2.61 -8.93 -2.88
N LYS A 137 -2.40 -9.89 -3.79
CA LYS A 137 -3.26 -10.14 -4.94
C LYS A 137 -4.27 -11.22 -4.55
N GLY A 138 -5.56 -10.92 -4.70
CA GLY A 138 -6.64 -11.70 -4.09
C GLY A 138 -6.73 -11.54 -2.57
N ILE A 139 -7.77 -12.13 -1.97
CA ILE A 139 -8.05 -12.03 -0.53
C ILE A 139 -7.11 -12.89 0.34
N PHE A 140 -6.29 -13.74 -0.28
CA PHE A 140 -5.42 -14.67 0.44
C PHE A 140 -4.23 -13.95 1.09
N SER A 141 -3.98 -14.30 2.35
CA SER A 141 -2.84 -13.78 3.12
C SER A 141 -1.63 -14.70 3.02
N ALA A 142 -0.43 -14.12 3.08
CA ALA A 142 0.78 -14.91 3.23
C ALA A 142 0.75 -15.65 4.58
N SER A 143 1.12 -16.93 4.59
CA SER A 143 0.92 -17.80 5.76
C SER A 143 1.77 -17.42 6.99
N PHE A 144 2.86 -16.66 6.82
CA PHE A 144 3.59 -16.11 7.96
C PHE A 144 2.77 -15.04 8.71
N VAL A 145 1.82 -14.37 8.04
CA VAL A 145 1.00 -13.29 8.64
C VAL A 145 -0.10 -13.84 9.56
N ILE A 146 -0.45 -15.12 9.44
CA ILE A 146 -1.36 -15.79 10.37
C ILE A 146 -0.65 -16.26 11.65
N GLY A 147 0.66 -15.98 11.81
CA GLY A 147 1.41 -16.25 13.04
C GLY A 147 1.61 -17.73 13.33
N ARG A 148 1.68 -18.54 12.26
CA ARG A 148 2.09 -19.95 12.38
C ARG A 148 3.61 -20.00 12.24
N ASP A 149 4.27 -20.74 13.13
CA ASP A 149 5.71 -20.95 13.09
C ASP A 149 6.01 -22.31 12.44
N ARG A 150 5.54 -22.49 11.20
CA ARG A 150 5.90 -23.67 10.41
C ARG A 150 7.19 -23.37 9.66
N GLY A 151 8.00 -24.40 9.37
CA GLY A 151 9.20 -24.24 8.54
C GLY A 151 8.91 -23.57 7.19
N SER A 152 7.74 -23.84 6.59
CA SER A 152 7.26 -23.16 5.38
C SER A 152 7.04 -21.66 5.56
N ASP A 153 6.61 -21.21 6.74
CA ASP A 153 6.32 -19.80 7.02
C ASP A 153 7.62 -18.98 7.10
N LYS A 154 8.71 -19.58 7.61
CA LYS A 154 10.05 -18.97 7.60
C LYS A 154 10.56 -18.74 6.17
N ILE A 155 10.44 -19.76 5.31
CA ILE A 155 10.85 -19.67 3.89
C ILE A 155 10.06 -18.58 3.16
N ILE A 156 8.75 -18.51 3.39
CA ILE A 156 7.91 -17.47 2.78
C ILE A 156 8.32 -16.10 3.32
N LYS A 157 8.54 -15.95 4.63
CA LYS A 157 9.00 -14.68 5.22
C LYS A 157 10.34 -14.24 4.62
N GLU A 158 11.32 -15.13 4.51
CA GLU A 158 12.62 -14.85 3.88
C GLU A 158 12.48 -14.39 2.43
N LYS A 159 11.52 -14.96 1.67
CA LYS A 159 11.23 -14.50 0.31
C LYS A 159 10.77 -13.04 0.28
N TYR A 160 9.94 -12.62 1.23
CA TYR A 160 9.52 -11.21 1.36
C TYR A 160 10.67 -10.33 1.84
N ASP A 161 11.45 -10.77 2.83
CA ASP A 161 12.58 -10.01 3.40
C ASP A 161 13.66 -9.72 2.34
N ASN A 162 13.90 -10.68 1.45
CA ASN A 162 14.89 -10.57 0.37
C ASN A 162 14.31 -10.07 -0.96
N LEU A 163 13.03 -9.68 -0.99
CA LEU A 163 12.40 -9.24 -2.24
C LEU A 163 13.06 -7.96 -2.76
N THR A 164 13.50 -8.01 -4.01
CA THR A 164 14.07 -6.88 -4.76
C THR A 164 13.28 -6.66 -6.05
N GLY A 165 13.33 -5.44 -6.59
CA GLY A 165 12.60 -5.10 -7.81
C GLY A 165 11.10 -4.85 -7.55
N HIS A 166 10.25 -5.69 -8.11
CA HIS A 166 8.80 -5.48 -8.14
C HIS A 166 8.06 -6.25 -7.06
N PRO A 167 6.90 -5.73 -6.62
CA PRO A 167 6.10 -6.40 -5.59
C PRO A 167 5.55 -7.75 -6.05
N LEU A 168 5.27 -8.63 -5.09
CA LEU A 168 4.66 -9.94 -5.37
C LEU A 168 3.20 -9.86 -5.85
N TRP A 169 2.55 -8.70 -5.70
CA TRP A 169 1.19 -8.45 -6.19
C TRP A 169 1.16 -7.88 -7.61
N TRP A 170 2.32 -7.74 -8.28
CA TRP A 170 2.37 -7.32 -9.69
C TRP A 170 1.60 -8.31 -10.59
#